data_AF-A0A818KFX8-F1
#
_entry.id   AF-A0A818KFX8-F1
#
_cell.length_a   1.000
_cell.length_b   1.000
_cell.length_c   1.000
_cell.angle_alpha   90.00
_cell.angle_beta   90.00
_cell.angle_gamma   90.00
#
_symmetry.space_group_name_H-M   'P 1'
#
loop_
_entity.id
_entity.type
_entity.pdbx_description
1 polymer ?
#
loop_
_entity_poly.entity_id
_entity_poly.type
_entity_poly.pdbx_seq_one_letter_code
_entity_poly.pdbx_strand_id
1 'polypeptide(L)'
;RFPRLFIPSTISLFFYFAILHFRPFYGFNECHEIGEGSVDAEKIHFGYVILNTFGQYLWMPALYTIQWTMQVEFICSILIYFLAFLITRSFIYRYRIVFYAVLLLILPLVWIASHGSILRPVQYIQPFAFGLLLSDLDGGGYLNFFHTIKMHWSILIQFCLILLTIYFGSYPVFNTDVVDGSGTLWSPFGWMFGWFWISFGGFCLLLLSMISKKIQYFLSIKIIHFLGKISFGIYLTHYIILCIVDVSFIQWTAPHIGRDLAVIIGLIIFALPIILSVSYAFYLFVDVPAVQIADWLYFM
;
A
#
# COMPACT_ATOMS: atom_id res chain seq x y z
N ARG A 1 5.56 13.60 10.22
CA ARG A 1 5.28 12.31 9.53
C ARG A 1 6.48 11.73 8.78
N PHE A 2 7.36 12.55 8.19
CA PHE A 2 8.51 12.03 7.44
C PHE A 2 9.36 11.00 8.21
N PRO A 3 9.78 11.23 9.48
CA PRO A 3 10.61 10.24 10.20
C PRO A 3 9.92 8.87 10.37
N ARG A 4 8.59 8.88 10.56
CA ARG A 4 7.77 7.67 10.72
C ARG A 4 7.80 6.75 9.48
N LEU A 5 7.96 7.31 8.28
CA LEU A 5 8.07 6.51 7.05
C LEU A 5 9.54 6.29 6.65
N PHE A 6 10.36 7.32 6.83
CA PHE A 6 11.76 7.33 6.42
C PHE A 6 12.61 6.32 7.18
N ILE A 7 12.54 6.33 8.52
CA ILE A 7 13.40 5.49 9.36
C ILE A 7 13.14 4.00 9.09
N PRO A 8 11.88 3.51 9.10
CA PRO A 8 11.62 2.10 8.83
C PRO A 8 12.01 1.69 7.41
N SER A 9 11.68 2.50 6.40
CA SER A 9 12.10 2.22 5.01
C SER A 9 13.61 2.05 4.89
N THR A 10 14.35 2.97 5.51
CA THR A 10 15.81 3.00 5.50
C THR A 10 16.38 1.74 6.16
N ILE A 11 15.85 1.35 7.31
CA ILE A 11 16.30 0.14 8.02
C ILE A 11 15.98 -1.12 7.21
N SER A 12 14.80 -1.19 6.59
CA SER A 12 14.45 -2.29 5.69
C SER A 12 15.40 -2.37 4.49
N LEU A 13 15.82 -1.23 3.95
CA LEU A 13 16.78 -1.18 2.86
C LEU A 13 18.17 -1.64 3.29
N PHE A 14 18.62 -1.25 4.48
CA PHE A 14 19.88 -1.77 5.04
C PHE A 14 19.82 -3.27 5.29
N PHE A 15 18.66 -3.77 5.74
CA PHE A 15 18.45 -5.20 5.92
C PHE A 15 18.54 -5.95 4.57
N TYR A 16 17.86 -5.45 3.54
CA TYR A 16 17.96 -5.96 2.17
C TYR A 16 19.41 -5.93 1.64
N PHE A 17 20.11 -4.82 1.83
CA PHE A 17 21.51 -4.69 1.43
C PHE A 17 22.43 -5.69 2.15
N ALA A 18 22.25 -5.89 3.46
CA ALA A 18 23.04 -6.86 4.21
C ALA A 18 22.86 -8.27 3.64
N ILE A 19 21.64 -8.64 3.27
CA ILE A 19 21.35 -9.96 2.67
C ILE A 19 22.02 -10.11 1.30
N LEU A 20 21.94 -9.08 0.45
CA LEU A 20 22.62 -9.05 -0.84
C LEU A 20 24.16 -9.15 -0.71
N HIS A 21 24.72 -8.45 0.28
CA HIS A 21 26.16 -8.37 0.46
C HIS A 21 26.76 -9.66 1.03
N PHE A 22 26.14 -10.21 2.09
CA PHE A 22 26.64 -11.42 2.73
C PHE A 22 26.24 -12.71 2.01
N ARG A 23 25.26 -12.64 1.11
CA ARG A 23 24.70 -13.78 0.35
C ARG A 23 24.52 -15.05 1.20
N PRO A 24 23.85 -14.97 2.36
CA PRO A 24 23.77 -16.12 3.26
C PRO A 24 22.97 -17.30 2.65
N PHE A 25 22.22 -17.07 1.56
CA PHE A 25 21.36 -18.07 0.94
C PHE A 25 21.43 -18.00 -0.60
N TYR A 26 21.60 -19.16 -1.24
CA TYR A 26 21.66 -19.29 -2.70
C TYR A 26 20.35 -18.88 -3.39
N GLY A 27 19.19 -19.14 -2.77
CA GLY A 27 17.87 -18.86 -3.36
C GLY A 27 17.55 -17.37 -3.55
N PHE A 28 18.26 -16.48 -2.86
CA PHE A 28 18.00 -15.04 -2.95
C PHE A 28 18.34 -14.47 -4.33
N ASN A 29 19.43 -14.93 -4.97
CA ASN A 29 19.84 -14.46 -6.28
C ASN A 29 18.82 -14.83 -7.36
N GLU A 30 18.32 -16.07 -7.32
CA GLU A 30 17.29 -16.53 -8.25
C GLU A 30 15.96 -15.80 -8.04
N CYS A 31 15.56 -15.55 -6.78
CA CYS A 31 14.35 -14.76 -6.49
C CYS A 31 14.43 -13.35 -7.09
N HIS A 32 15.60 -12.71 -6.98
CA HIS A 32 15.84 -11.38 -7.51
C HIS A 32 15.84 -11.38 -9.04
N GLU A 33 16.49 -12.35 -9.68
CA GLU A 33 16.50 -12.50 -11.14
C GLU A 33 15.10 -12.76 -11.72
N ILE A 34 14.24 -13.48 -11.00
CA ILE A 34 12.87 -13.77 -11.41
C ILE A 34 11.94 -12.58 -11.15
N GLY A 35 12.15 -11.84 -10.05
CA GLY A 35 11.22 -10.82 -9.57
C GLY A 35 11.52 -9.40 -10.05
N GLU A 36 12.78 -9.04 -10.26
CA GLU A 36 13.20 -7.65 -10.43
C GLU A 36 14.21 -7.49 -11.57
N GLY A 37 13.94 -6.56 -12.49
CA GLY A 37 14.79 -6.30 -13.63
C GLY A 37 16.22 -5.92 -13.21
N SER A 38 17.17 -6.82 -13.47
CA SER A 38 18.59 -6.58 -13.79
C SER A 38 19.35 -5.52 -12.99
N VAL A 39 19.04 -5.25 -11.71
CA VAL A 39 19.96 -4.47 -10.88
C VAL A 39 21.10 -5.41 -10.52
N ASP A 40 22.16 -5.33 -11.33
CA ASP A 40 23.37 -6.10 -11.16
C ASP A 40 23.89 -5.98 -9.71
N ALA A 41 23.85 -7.09 -8.97
CA ALA A 41 24.19 -7.11 -7.55
C ALA A 41 25.59 -6.58 -7.28
N GLU A 42 26.50 -6.65 -8.27
CA GLU A 42 27.85 -6.10 -8.20
C GLU A 42 27.87 -4.56 -8.13
N LYS A 43 26.82 -3.89 -8.63
CA LYS A 43 26.70 -2.42 -8.60
C LYS A 43 26.16 -1.91 -7.27
N ILE A 44 25.58 -2.76 -6.44
CA ILE A 44 24.99 -2.39 -5.15
C ILE A 44 26.10 -2.31 -4.09
N HIS A 45 26.64 -1.11 -3.89
CA HIS A 45 27.59 -0.80 -2.81
C HIS A 45 26.93 0.12 -1.77
N PHE A 46 27.53 0.25 -0.59
CA PHE A 46 26.97 1.02 0.53
C PHE A 46 26.62 2.47 0.15
N GLY A 47 27.47 3.14 -0.64
CA GLY A 47 27.20 4.48 -1.15
C GLY A 47 25.95 4.54 -2.06
N TYR A 48 25.77 3.54 -2.92
CA TYR A 48 24.57 3.41 -3.76
C TYR A 48 23.32 3.17 -2.92
N VAL A 49 23.41 2.41 -1.83
CA VAL A 49 22.29 2.21 -0.90
C VAL A 49 21.90 3.52 -0.23
N ILE A 50 22.86 4.27 0.32
CA ILE A 50 22.57 5.58 0.93
C ILE A 50 21.92 6.51 -0.09
N LEU A 51 22.49 6.59 -1.30
CA LEU A 51 21.95 7.44 -2.35
C LEU A 51 20.53 7.02 -2.73
N ASN A 52 20.25 5.71 -2.82
CA ASN A 52 18.91 5.21 -3.09
C ASN A 52 17.95 5.41 -1.92
N THR A 53 18.39 5.35 -0.66
CA THR A 53 17.51 5.65 0.48
C THR A 53 16.88 7.02 0.32
N PHE A 54 17.67 8.05 0.01
CA PHE A 54 17.17 9.40 -0.20
C PHE A 54 16.54 9.56 -1.58
N GLY A 55 17.19 8.98 -2.58
CA GLY A 55 16.79 9.08 -3.97
C GLY A 55 15.45 8.44 -4.27
N GLN A 56 15.08 7.34 -3.61
CA GLN A 56 13.77 6.69 -3.79
C GLN A 56 12.63 7.64 -3.43
N TYR A 57 12.79 8.47 -2.41
CA TYR A 57 11.80 9.53 -2.11
C TYR A 57 11.76 10.64 -3.16
N LEU A 58 12.82 10.78 -3.95
CA LEU A 58 13.08 11.88 -4.88
C LEU A 58 13.26 11.42 -6.34
N TRP A 59 12.67 10.29 -6.76
CA TRP A 59 12.62 9.79 -8.15
C TRP A 59 13.67 8.77 -8.61
N MET A 60 14.47 8.20 -7.71
CA MET A 60 15.27 7.00 -8.06
C MET A 60 14.40 5.75 -8.09
N PRO A 61 14.69 4.79 -8.97
CA PRO A 61 14.00 3.51 -9.00
C PRO A 61 14.13 2.79 -7.64
N ALA A 62 13.07 2.08 -7.27
CA ALA A 62 13.09 1.20 -6.11
C ALA A 62 14.17 0.12 -6.26
N LEU A 63 14.91 -0.19 -5.19
CA LEU A 63 15.91 -1.27 -5.21
C LEU A 63 15.26 -2.64 -5.13
N TYR A 64 14.05 -2.71 -4.57
CA TYR A 64 13.20 -3.90 -4.63
C TYR A 64 11.70 -3.54 -4.65
N THR A 65 10.87 -4.52 -5.01
CA THR A 65 9.48 -4.44 -5.49
C THR A 65 8.52 -3.79 -4.50
N ILE A 66 8.86 -3.71 -3.23
CA ILE A 66 7.98 -3.10 -2.22
C ILE A 66 8.28 -1.61 -2.07
N GLN A 67 9.52 -1.18 -2.32
CA GLN A 67 9.95 0.17 -1.98
C GLN A 67 9.32 1.26 -2.85
N TRP A 68 8.80 0.94 -4.03
CA TRP A 68 8.18 1.95 -4.90
C TRP A 68 7.01 2.67 -4.20
N THR A 69 6.31 1.99 -3.30
CA THR A 69 5.23 2.60 -2.51
C THR A 69 5.72 3.68 -1.55
N MET A 70 6.96 3.62 -1.07
CA MET A 70 7.47 4.58 -0.08
C MET A 70 7.60 5.98 -0.71
N GLN A 71 8.02 6.02 -1.97
CA GLN A 71 8.02 7.25 -2.77
C GLN A 71 6.60 7.82 -2.87
N VAL A 72 5.65 6.97 -3.21
CA VAL A 72 4.24 7.32 -3.39
C VAL A 72 3.64 7.84 -2.09
N GLU A 73 3.80 7.11 -0.99
CA GLU A 73 3.28 7.49 0.33
C GLU A 73 3.89 8.81 0.81
N PHE A 74 5.18 9.00 0.61
CA PHE A 74 5.86 10.24 0.97
C PHE A 74 5.32 11.43 0.18
N ILE A 75 5.36 11.37 -1.15
CA ILE A 75 4.92 12.46 -2.03
C ILE A 75 3.44 12.76 -1.77
N CYS A 76 2.58 11.75 -1.73
CA CYS A 76 1.16 11.95 -1.54
C CYS A 76 0.83 12.46 -0.14
N SER A 77 1.57 12.06 0.90
CA SER A 77 1.37 12.60 2.25
C SER A 77 1.70 14.09 2.31
N ILE A 78 2.80 14.54 1.69
CA ILE A 78 3.15 15.96 1.58
C ILE A 78 2.05 16.69 0.82
N LEU A 79 1.63 16.15 -0.32
CA LEU A 79 0.58 16.75 -1.14
C LEU A 79 -0.73 16.90 -0.37
N ILE A 80 -1.15 15.87 0.37
CA ILE A 80 -2.35 15.93 1.21
C ILE A 80 -2.24 17.03 2.26
N TYR A 81 -1.12 17.14 2.96
CA TYR A 81 -0.95 18.17 3.97
C TYR A 81 -0.97 19.57 3.36
N PHE A 82 -0.32 19.74 2.21
CA PHE A 82 -0.36 20.97 1.46
C PHE A 82 -1.79 21.31 1.01
N LEU A 83 -2.52 20.33 0.48
CA LEU A 83 -3.92 20.50 0.09
C LEU A 83 -4.82 20.82 1.30
N ALA A 84 -4.67 20.09 2.40
CA ALA A 84 -5.41 20.34 3.64
C ALA A 84 -5.13 21.75 4.18
N PHE A 85 -3.88 22.21 4.12
CA PHE A 85 -3.49 23.59 4.48
C PHE A 85 -4.14 24.63 3.56
N LEU A 86 -4.19 24.39 2.25
CA LEU A 86 -4.87 25.29 1.31
C LEU A 86 -6.39 25.31 1.54
N ILE A 87 -7.01 24.15 1.78
CA ILE A 87 -8.46 23.99 1.95
C ILE A 87 -8.96 24.58 3.27
N THR A 88 -8.14 24.55 4.33
CA THR A 88 -8.49 25.09 5.66
C THR A 88 -8.61 26.62 5.68
N ARG A 89 -8.17 27.33 4.62
CA ARG A 89 -8.49 28.76 4.46
C ARG A 89 -10.00 28.95 4.21
N SER A 90 -10.61 29.84 5.00
CA SER A 90 -12.07 30.06 5.13
C SER A 90 -12.89 30.07 3.82
N PHE A 91 -12.32 30.59 2.72
CA PHE A 91 -13.00 30.63 1.42
C PHE A 91 -13.15 29.25 0.76
N ILE A 92 -12.13 28.39 0.83
CA ILE A 92 -12.11 27.08 0.17
C ILE A 92 -12.89 26.04 0.98
N TYR A 93 -13.00 26.23 2.29
CA TYR A 93 -13.73 25.32 3.18
C TYR A 93 -15.19 25.07 2.73
N ARG A 94 -15.89 26.09 2.21
CA ARG A 94 -17.26 25.94 1.69
C ARG A 94 -17.34 25.10 0.42
N TYR A 95 -16.26 25.05 -0.36
CA TYR A 95 -16.20 24.39 -1.67
C TYR A 95 -15.34 23.11 -1.67
N ARG A 96 -14.92 22.62 -0.50
CA ARG A 96 -14.04 21.45 -0.39
C ARG A 96 -14.57 20.18 -1.07
N ILE A 97 -15.88 19.92 -1.00
CA ILE A 97 -16.50 18.78 -1.69
C ILE A 97 -16.38 18.92 -3.21
N VAL A 98 -16.60 20.13 -3.74
CA VAL A 98 -16.42 20.44 -5.15
C VAL A 98 -14.95 20.27 -5.54
N PHE A 99 -14.02 20.73 -4.70
CA PHE A 99 -12.60 20.52 -4.91
C PHE A 99 -12.23 19.03 -4.99
N TYR A 100 -12.71 18.19 -4.07
CA TYR A 100 -12.48 16.74 -4.14
C TYR A 100 -13.10 16.10 -5.38
N ALA A 101 -14.33 16.50 -5.76
CA ALA A 101 -14.97 15.99 -6.97
C ALA A 101 -14.18 16.36 -8.23
N VAL A 102 -13.71 17.61 -8.32
CA VAL A 102 -12.86 18.09 -9.42
C VAL A 102 -11.54 17.32 -9.43
N LEU A 103 -10.89 17.13 -8.28
CA LEU A 103 -9.64 16.38 -8.17
C LEU A 103 -9.82 14.92 -8.62
N LEU A 104 -10.86 14.24 -8.14
CA LEU A 104 -11.17 12.85 -8.51
C LEU A 104 -11.55 12.69 -9.99
N LEU A 105 -12.09 13.73 -10.62
CA LEU A 105 -12.44 13.73 -12.05
C LEU A 105 -11.23 14.06 -12.94
N ILE A 106 -10.37 14.98 -12.53
CA ILE A 106 -9.20 15.41 -13.31
C ILE A 106 -8.08 14.38 -13.27
N LEU A 107 -7.81 13.75 -12.11
CA LEU A 107 -6.67 12.82 -11.96
C LEU A 107 -6.67 11.68 -12.99
N PRO A 108 -7.81 10.99 -13.26
CA PRO A 108 -7.86 9.98 -14.31
C PRO A 108 -7.67 10.54 -15.72
N LEU A 109 -8.17 11.75 -16.00
CA LEU A 109 -7.98 12.38 -17.32
C LEU A 109 -6.50 12.74 -17.56
N VAL A 110 -5.83 13.25 -16.53
CA VAL A 110 -4.39 13.56 -16.57
C VAL A 110 -3.57 12.29 -16.81
N TRP A 111 -3.94 11.19 -16.16
CA TRP A 111 -3.33 9.88 -16.46
C TRP A 111 -3.44 9.59 -17.94
N ILE A 112 -4.65 9.55 -18.48
CA ILE A 112 -4.93 9.13 -19.86
C ILE A 112 -4.13 9.99 -20.83
N ALA A 113 -4.14 11.32 -20.62
CA ALA A 113 -3.36 12.26 -21.42
C ALA A 113 -1.84 11.98 -21.37
N SER A 114 -1.32 11.53 -20.22
CA SER A 114 0.10 11.21 -20.04
C SER A 114 0.54 9.86 -20.61
N HIS A 115 -0.37 9.10 -21.24
CA HIS A 115 -0.10 7.76 -21.79
C HIS A 115 0.55 6.80 -20.77
N GLY A 116 0.31 7.01 -19.47
CA GLY A 116 0.81 6.18 -18.38
C GLY A 116 2.34 6.23 -18.12
N SER A 117 3.12 7.05 -18.84
CA SER A 117 4.58 6.96 -18.81
C SER A 117 5.24 7.96 -17.84
N ILE A 118 4.73 9.18 -17.73
CA ILE A 118 5.43 10.27 -17.01
C ILE A 118 4.88 10.48 -15.58
N LEU A 119 3.64 10.07 -15.31
CA LEU A 119 2.92 10.46 -14.08
C LEU A 119 2.45 9.27 -13.23
N ARG A 120 3.24 8.20 -13.12
CA ARG A 120 2.92 7.09 -12.21
C ARG A 120 2.57 7.54 -10.78
N PRO A 121 3.23 8.52 -10.15
CA PRO A 121 2.82 8.97 -8.82
C PRO A 121 1.39 9.55 -8.76
N VAL A 122 0.93 10.15 -9.87
CA VAL A 122 -0.38 10.83 -9.94
C VAL A 122 -1.53 9.85 -9.76
N GLN A 123 -1.38 8.60 -10.22
CA GLN A 123 -2.41 7.59 -10.03
C GLN A 123 -2.69 7.30 -8.56
N TYR A 124 -1.67 7.38 -7.74
CA TYR A 124 -1.77 7.04 -6.34
C TYR A 124 -2.33 8.21 -5.51
N ILE A 125 -2.34 9.44 -6.04
CA ILE A 125 -2.98 10.59 -5.38
C ILE A 125 -4.48 10.34 -5.17
N GLN A 126 -5.11 9.54 -6.04
CA GLN A 126 -6.55 9.32 -5.99
C GLN A 126 -7.02 8.59 -4.70
N PRO A 127 -6.43 7.44 -4.28
CA PRO A 127 -6.70 6.84 -2.97
C PRO A 127 -6.59 7.84 -1.80
N PHE A 128 -5.61 8.73 -1.85
CA PHE A 128 -5.38 9.76 -0.85
C PHE A 128 -6.47 10.84 -0.88
N ALA A 129 -6.95 11.25 -2.06
CA ALA A 129 -8.08 12.14 -2.21
C ALA A 129 -9.38 11.53 -1.66
N PHE A 130 -9.61 10.23 -1.88
CA PHE A 130 -10.71 9.50 -1.24
C PHE A 130 -10.57 9.47 0.28
N GLY A 131 -9.37 9.24 0.81
CA GLY A 131 -9.09 9.30 2.25
C GLY A 131 -9.38 10.67 2.85
N LEU A 132 -8.99 11.76 2.16
CA LEU A 132 -9.32 13.13 2.55
C LEU A 132 -10.82 13.36 2.58
N LEU A 133 -11.54 12.93 1.54
CA LEU A 133 -13.00 13.01 1.49
C LEU A 133 -13.65 12.28 2.66
N LEU A 134 -13.21 11.06 2.97
CA LEU A 134 -13.73 10.29 4.13
C LEU A 134 -13.45 11.01 5.45
N SER A 135 -12.24 11.54 5.64
CA SER A 135 -11.87 12.30 6.83
C SER A 135 -12.77 13.53 7.01
N ASP A 136 -13.08 14.24 5.93
CA ASP A 136 -13.93 15.42 5.96
C ASP A 136 -15.42 15.10 6.20
N LEU A 137 -15.88 13.95 5.71
CA LEU A 137 -17.22 13.42 5.98
C LEU A 137 -17.37 13.00 7.45
N ASP A 138 -16.30 12.54 8.10
CA ASP A 138 -16.31 12.12 9.51
C ASP A 138 -16.20 13.32 10.46
N GLY A 139 -15.38 14.32 10.12
CA GLY A 139 -15.11 15.51 10.93
C GLY A 139 -16.27 16.53 11.10
N GLY A 140 -17.50 16.21 10.69
CA GLY A 140 -18.70 16.96 11.06
C GLY A 140 -18.95 18.30 10.34
N GLY A 141 -18.22 18.63 9.27
CA GLY A 141 -18.51 19.84 8.50
C GLY A 141 -19.72 19.67 7.57
N TYR A 142 -20.81 20.37 7.92
CA TYR A 142 -22.09 20.54 7.21
C TYR A 142 -23.03 19.34 7.04
N LEU A 143 -22.56 18.11 7.13
CA LEU A 143 -23.43 16.95 6.96
C LEU A 143 -23.22 15.96 8.10
N ASN A 144 -24.27 15.72 8.88
CA ASN A 144 -24.45 14.55 9.73
C ASN A 144 -24.55 13.27 8.87
N PHE A 145 -23.73 13.13 7.83
CA PHE A 145 -23.84 12.13 6.77
C PHE A 145 -23.83 10.71 7.36
N PHE A 146 -22.85 10.43 8.20
CA PHE A 146 -22.75 9.14 8.89
C PHE A 146 -23.91 8.90 9.84
N HIS A 147 -24.40 9.92 10.55
CA HIS A 147 -25.56 9.78 11.43
C HIS A 147 -26.84 9.49 10.62
N THR A 148 -27.08 10.23 9.55
CA THR A 148 -28.24 10.03 8.65
C THR A 148 -28.23 8.64 8.02
N ILE A 149 -27.08 8.19 7.51
CA ILE A 149 -26.91 6.86 6.92
C ILE A 149 -27.10 5.75 7.96
N LYS A 150 -26.50 5.90 9.16
CA LYS A 150 -26.61 4.91 10.23
C LYS A 150 -28.06 4.76 10.70
N MET A 151 -28.85 5.82 10.69
CA MET A 151 -30.21 5.83 11.23
C MET A 151 -31.26 5.20 10.29
N HIS A 152 -31.20 5.41 8.98
CA HIS A 152 -32.34 5.10 8.10
C HIS A 152 -32.11 3.99 7.06
N TRP A 153 -30.87 3.73 6.63
CA TRP A 153 -30.61 2.90 5.44
C TRP A 153 -29.47 1.91 5.61
N SER A 154 -29.11 1.60 6.86
CA SER A 154 -27.82 0.98 7.16
C SER A 154 -27.61 -0.38 6.50
N ILE A 155 -28.63 -1.26 6.41
CA ILE A 155 -28.46 -2.61 5.84
C ILE A 155 -28.37 -2.57 4.31
N LEU A 156 -29.30 -1.86 3.65
CA LEU A 156 -29.29 -1.75 2.18
C LEU A 156 -28.02 -1.06 1.69
N ILE A 157 -27.61 0.04 2.32
CA ILE A 157 -26.36 0.74 1.98
C ILE A 157 -25.15 -0.17 2.23
N GLN A 158 -25.09 -0.91 3.35
CA GLN A 158 -23.99 -1.85 3.59
C GLN A 158 -23.92 -2.94 2.51
N PHE A 159 -25.07 -3.50 2.11
CA PHE A 159 -25.13 -4.49 1.05
C PHE A 159 -24.67 -3.91 -0.29
N CYS A 160 -25.15 -2.72 -0.66
CA CYS A 160 -24.68 -2.01 -1.85
C CYS A 160 -23.17 -1.75 -1.79
N LEU A 161 -22.64 -1.28 -0.65
CA LEU A 161 -21.20 -1.04 -0.50
C LEU A 161 -20.37 -2.31 -0.61
N ILE A 162 -20.86 -3.46 -0.12
CA ILE A 162 -20.20 -4.76 -0.32
C ILE A 162 -20.16 -5.10 -1.81
N LEU A 163 -21.28 -4.98 -2.52
CA LEU A 163 -21.33 -5.24 -3.95
C LEU A 163 -20.41 -4.32 -4.74
N LEU A 164 -20.40 -3.02 -4.42
CA LEU A 164 -19.52 -2.04 -5.05
C LEU A 164 -18.05 -2.31 -4.74
N THR A 165 -17.73 -2.70 -3.51
CA THR A 165 -16.36 -3.07 -3.10
C THR A 165 -15.86 -4.26 -3.88
N ILE A 166 -16.67 -5.34 -3.96
CA ILE A 166 -16.29 -6.54 -4.70
C ILE A 166 -16.16 -6.24 -6.19
N TYR A 167 -17.15 -5.54 -6.77
CA TYR A 167 -17.18 -5.22 -8.19
C TYR A 167 -16.01 -4.33 -8.61
N PHE A 168 -15.82 -3.19 -7.95
CA PHE A 168 -14.77 -2.23 -8.32
C PHE A 168 -13.39 -2.60 -7.77
N GLY A 169 -13.31 -3.28 -6.62
CA GLY A 169 -12.05 -3.78 -6.07
C GLY A 169 -11.45 -4.95 -6.85
N SER A 170 -12.28 -5.67 -7.63
CA SER A 170 -11.82 -6.74 -8.53
C SER A 170 -11.57 -6.24 -9.96
N TYR A 171 -11.57 -4.92 -10.18
CA TYR A 171 -11.44 -4.36 -11.52
C TYR A 171 -10.01 -4.55 -12.07
N PRO A 172 -9.81 -5.09 -13.29
CA PRO A 172 -8.47 -5.37 -13.80
C PRO A 172 -7.68 -4.08 -14.02
N VAL A 173 -6.38 -4.14 -13.73
CA VAL A 173 -5.49 -2.98 -13.75
C VAL A 173 -4.58 -3.03 -14.96
N PHE A 174 -4.09 -4.22 -15.29
CA PHE A 174 -3.17 -4.44 -16.39
C PHE A 174 -3.87 -5.22 -17.50
N ASN A 175 -3.48 -4.96 -18.76
CA ASN A 175 -4.01 -5.69 -19.92
C ASN A 175 -3.74 -7.20 -19.85
N THR A 176 -2.75 -7.61 -19.06
CA THR A 176 -2.38 -9.02 -18.81
C THR A 176 -3.36 -9.74 -17.92
N ASP A 177 -4.20 -9.02 -17.17
CA ASP A 177 -5.19 -9.61 -16.26
C ASP A 177 -6.45 -10.08 -17.02
N VAL A 178 -6.55 -9.76 -18.32
CA VAL A 178 -7.61 -10.24 -19.21
C VAL A 178 -7.20 -11.62 -19.72
N VAL A 179 -7.38 -12.62 -18.86
CA VAL A 179 -7.24 -14.04 -19.23
C VAL A 179 -8.25 -14.35 -20.34
N ASP A 180 -7.73 -14.71 -21.51
CA ASP A 180 -8.36 -15.30 -22.70
C ASP A 180 -9.88 -15.57 -22.62
N GLY A 181 -10.69 -14.50 -22.64
CA GLY A 181 -12.14 -14.58 -22.82
C GLY A 181 -13.01 -14.51 -21.57
N SER A 182 -12.47 -14.37 -20.35
CA SER A 182 -13.29 -13.95 -19.21
C SER A 182 -13.57 -12.45 -19.34
N GLY A 183 -14.71 -12.15 -19.97
CA GLY A 183 -15.12 -10.80 -20.35
C GLY A 183 -14.75 -9.74 -19.32
N THR A 184 -14.05 -8.70 -19.80
CA THR A 184 -13.79 -7.47 -19.06
C THR A 184 -15.06 -7.07 -18.32
N LEU A 185 -15.00 -6.89 -17.00
CA LEU A 185 -16.04 -6.19 -16.26
C LEU A 185 -16.35 -4.90 -17.05
N TRP A 186 -17.60 -4.77 -17.50
CA TRP A 186 -17.99 -3.68 -18.38
C TRP A 186 -17.60 -2.35 -17.73
N SER A 187 -16.72 -1.60 -18.39
CA SER A 187 -16.43 -0.21 -18.03
C SER A 187 -16.84 0.66 -19.21
N PRO A 188 -17.69 1.68 -18.97
CA PRO A 188 -18.05 2.64 -20.00
C PRO A 188 -16.82 3.40 -20.55
N PHE A 189 -15.69 3.36 -19.83
CA PHE A 189 -14.46 4.06 -20.17
C PHE A 189 -13.24 3.14 -20.38
N GLY A 190 -13.46 1.82 -20.44
CA GLY A 190 -12.41 0.81 -20.63
C GLY A 190 -11.45 0.64 -19.45
N TRP A 191 -10.36 -0.08 -19.70
CA TRP A 191 -9.27 -0.43 -18.78
C TRP A 191 -8.42 0.78 -18.33
N MET A 192 -8.49 1.89 -19.09
CA MET A 192 -7.75 3.12 -18.81
C MET A 192 -8.08 3.76 -17.44
N PHE A 193 -9.18 3.34 -16.82
CA PHE A 193 -9.60 3.78 -15.48
C PHE A 193 -9.44 2.69 -14.41
N GLY A 194 -8.70 1.61 -14.67
CA GLY A 194 -8.67 0.44 -13.76
C GLY A 194 -8.26 0.79 -12.33
N TRP A 195 -7.20 1.58 -12.19
CA TRP A 195 -6.77 2.09 -10.89
C TRP A 195 -7.77 3.02 -10.21
N PHE A 196 -8.53 3.80 -10.99
CA PHE A 196 -9.60 4.62 -10.44
C PHE A 196 -10.67 3.74 -9.79
N TRP A 197 -11.09 2.69 -10.49
CA TRP A 197 -12.10 1.77 -10.02
C TRP A 197 -11.62 1.00 -8.78
N ILE A 198 -10.41 0.45 -8.78
CA ILE A 198 -9.87 -0.21 -7.57
C ILE A 198 -9.83 0.77 -6.38
N SER A 199 -9.36 2.00 -6.60
CA SER A 199 -9.32 3.02 -5.56
C SER A 199 -10.72 3.34 -5.02
N PHE A 200 -11.72 3.38 -5.90
CA PHE A 200 -13.12 3.56 -5.52
C PHE A 200 -13.67 2.36 -4.74
N GLY A 201 -13.32 1.13 -5.13
CA GLY A 201 -13.62 -0.08 -4.36
C GLY A 201 -13.03 -0.04 -2.95
N GLY A 202 -11.77 0.39 -2.82
CA GLY A 202 -11.12 0.64 -1.54
C GLY A 202 -11.82 1.72 -0.69
N PHE A 203 -12.25 2.81 -1.33
CA PHE A 203 -13.07 3.84 -0.67
C PHE A 203 -14.39 3.27 -0.15
N CYS A 204 -15.10 2.47 -0.94
CA CYS A 204 -16.34 1.80 -0.52
C CYS A 204 -16.10 0.86 0.67
N LEU A 205 -14.99 0.11 0.66
CA LEU A 205 -14.61 -0.78 1.77
C LEU A 205 -14.34 0.01 3.06
N LEU A 206 -13.59 1.10 2.97
CA LEU A 206 -13.33 1.97 4.11
C LEU A 206 -14.63 2.59 4.63
N LEU A 207 -15.47 3.12 3.74
CA LEU A 207 -16.77 3.68 4.11
C LEU A 207 -17.66 2.64 4.80
N LEU A 208 -17.68 1.41 4.29
CA LEU A 208 -18.38 0.27 4.88
C LEU A 208 -17.86 -0.03 6.29
N SER A 209 -16.54 0.00 6.50
CA SER A 209 -15.92 -0.19 7.82
C SER A 209 -16.27 0.94 8.81
N MET A 210 -16.53 2.16 8.36
CA MET A 210 -16.93 3.30 9.21
C MET A 210 -18.42 3.27 9.62
N ILE A 211 -19.26 2.64 8.79
CA ILE A 211 -20.71 2.55 9.02
C ILE A 211 -21.10 1.28 9.78
N SER A 212 -20.47 0.15 9.48
CA SER A 212 -20.90 -1.16 10.00
C SER A 212 -20.26 -1.52 11.34
N LYS A 213 -21.07 -1.56 12.42
CA LYS A 213 -20.63 -2.00 13.75
C LYS A 213 -20.07 -3.43 13.75
N LYS A 214 -20.59 -4.32 12.91
CA LYS A 214 -20.13 -5.71 12.82
C LYS A 214 -18.70 -5.78 12.28
N ILE A 215 -18.40 -4.99 11.24
CA ILE A 215 -17.05 -4.93 10.67
C ILE A 215 -16.09 -4.25 11.66
N GLN A 216 -16.51 -3.17 12.32
CA GLN A 216 -15.71 -2.54 13.38
C GLN A 216 -15.39 -3.50 14.52
N TYR A 217 -16.37 -4.32 14.95
CA TYR A 217 -16.16 -5.35 15.95
C TYR A 217 -15.17 -6.41 15.48
N PHE A 218 -15.31 -6.89 14.23
CA PHE A 218 -14.36 -7.84 13.65
C PHE A 218 -12.93 -7.27 13.59
N LEU A 219 -12.78 -6.03 13.14
CA LEU A 219 -11.49 -5.34 13.06
C LEU A 219 -10.87 -5.04 14.44
N SER A 220 -11.69 -4.96 15.50
CA SER A 220 -11.22 -4.72 16.86
C SER A 220 -10.85 -5.99 17.63
N ILE A 221 -11.04 -7.18 17.04
CA ILE A 221 -10.56 -8.45 17.62
C ILE A 221 -9.04 -8.36 17.84
N LYS A 222 -8.57 -8.82 19.01
CA LYS A 222 -7.17 -8.71 19.44
C LYS A 222 -6.15 -9.14 18.37
N ILE A 223 -6.43 -10.24 17.66
CA ILE A 223 -5.55 -10.78 16.61
C ILE A 223 -5.49 -9.83 15.41
N ILE A 224 -6.64 -9.36 14.91
CA ILE A 224 -6.70 -8.44 13.76
C ILE A 224 -6.05 -7.09 14.13
N HIS A 225 -6.33 -6.60 15.33
CA HIS A 225 -5.70 -5.39 15.84
C HIS A 225 -4.17 -5.56 15.99
N PHE A 226 -3.69 -6.72 16.43
CA PHE A 226 -2.26 -7.04 16.48
C PHE A 226 -1.64 -7.06 15.07
N LEU A 227 -2.26 -7.72 14.11
CA LEU A 227 -1.82 -7.72 12.71
C LEU A 227 -1.77 -6.30 12.14
N GLY A 228 -2.75 -5.45 12.48
CA GLY A 228 -2.75 -4.03 12.13
C GLY A 228 -1.52 -3.29 12.65
N LYS A 229 -1.09 -3.55 13.89
CA LYS A 229 0.10 -2.92 14.48
C LYS A 229 1.39 -3.28 13.74
N ILE A 230 1.53 -4.53 13.30
CA ILE A 230 2.75 -5.02 12.63
C ILE A 230 2.64 -4.98 11.10
N SER A 231 1.51 -4.53 10.55
CA SER A 231 1.21 -4.57 9.11
C SER A 231 2.27 -3.87 8.25
N PHE A 232 2.83 -2.76 8.74
CA PHE A 232 3.90 -2.04 8.06
C PHE A 232 5.23 -2.80 8.09
N GLY A 233 5.58 -3.43 9.22
CA GLY A 233 6.72 -4.34 9.30
C GLY A 233 6.57 -5.55 8.37
N ILE A 234 5.37 -6.14 8.30
CA ILE A 234 5.06 -7.22 7.35
C ILE A 234 5.28 -6.71 5.94
N TYR A 235 4.71 -5.55 5.63
CA TYR A 235 4.84 -4.93 4.33
C TYR A 235 6.30 -4.75 3.92
N LEU A 236 7.18 -4.27 4.80
CA LEU A 236 8.58 -4.04 4.46
C LEU A 236 9.44 -5.29 4.36
N THR A 237 9.16 -6.30 5.20
CA THR A 237 10.05 -7.46 5.39
C THR A 237 9.63 -8.73 4.66
N HIS A 238 8.34 -8.86 4.27
CA HIS A 238 7.82 -10.12 3.75
C HIS A 238 8.57 -10.62 2.50
N TYR A 239 8.77 -9.79 1.49
CA TYR A 239 9.45 -10.21 0.25
C TYR A 239 10.88 -10.66 0.50
N ILE A 240 11.61 -9.93 1.35
CA ILE A 240 12.99 -10.27 1.74
C ILE A 240 13.02 -11.66 2.36
N ILE A 241 12.10 -11.94 3.28
CA ILE A 241 12.02 -13.24 3.98
C ILE A 241 11.54 -14.34 3.03
N LEU A 242 10.59 -14.08 2.14
CA LEU A 242 10.14 -15.05 1.14
C LEU A 242 11.28 -15.45 0.20
N CYS A 243 12.06 -14.49 -0.31
CA CYS A 243 13.21 -14.77 -1.17
C CYS A 243 14.31 -15.55 -0.45
N ILE A 244 14.50 -15.34 0.86
CA ILE A 244 15.47 -16.12 1.64
C ILE A 244 14.94 -17.51 1.95
N VAL A 245 13.82 -17.56 2.66
CA VAL A 245 13.35 -18.77 3.35
C VAL A 245 12.58 -19.65 2.39
N ASP A 246 11.55 -19.08 1.75
CA ASP A 246 10.60 -19.86 0.96
C ASP A 246 11.26 -20.38 -0.32
N VAL A 247 11.96 -19.52 -1.06
CA VAL A 247 12.66 -19.93 -2.29
C VAL A 247 13.75 -20.98 -2.01
N SER A 248 14.58 -20.79 -0.99
CA SER A 248 15.60 -21.78 -0.62
C SER A 248 14.98 -23.11 -0.18
N PHE A 249 13.87 -23.05 0.57
CA PHE A 249 13.14 -24.25 0.98
C PHE A 249 12.53 -24.99 -0.22
N ILE A 250 11.91 -24.27 -1.15
CA ILE A 250 11.32 -24.84 -2.37
C ILE A 250 12.40 -25.48 -3.22
N GLN A 251 13.53 -24.82 -3.46
CA GLN A 251 14.64 -25.39 -4.24
C GLN A 251 15.12 -26.72 -3.64
N TRP A 252 15.21 -26.80 -2.31
CA TRP A 252 15.68 -27.99 -1.62
C TRP A 252 14.64 -29.12 -1.58
N THR A 253 13.36 -28.79 -1.39
CA THR A 253 12.31 -29.80 -1.13
C THR A 253 11.45 -30.15 -2.34
N ALA A 254 11.27 -29.24 -3.31
CA ALA A 254 10.42 -29.48 -4.47
C ALA A 254 10.79 -30.73 -5.28
N PRO A 255 12.08 -31.11 -5.44
CA PRO A 255 12.44 -32.37 -6.09
C PRO A 255 11.93 -33.63 -5.38
N HIS A 256 11.62 -33.54 -4.07
CA HIS A 256 11.23 -34.68 -3.24
C HIS A 256 9.71 -34.76 -3.00
N ILE A 257 9.05 -33.62 -2.83
CA ILE A 257 7.63 -33.57 -2.43
C ILE A 257 6.72 -32.87 -3.45
N GLY A 258 7.27 -32.42 -4.57
CA GLY A 258 6.56 -31.63 -5.57
C GLY A 258 6.51 -30.14 -5.23
N ARG A 259 6.41 -29.30 -6.26
CA ARG A 259 6.50 -27.83 -6.14
C ARG A 259 5.37 -27.25 -5.29
N ASP A 260 4.12 -27.61 -5.55
CA ASP A 260 2.96 -27.00 -4.88
C ASP A 260 2.98 -27.26 -3.38
N LEU A 261 3.30 -28.48 -2.97
CA LEU A 261 3.39 -28.84 -1.56
C LEU A 261 4.61 -28.17 -0.90
N ALA A 262 5.74 -28.09 -1.59
CA ALA A 262 6.91 -27.36 -1.12
C ALA A 262 6.61 -25.87 -0.87
N VAL A 263 5.85 -25.22 -1.76
CA VAL A 263 5.40 -23.82 -1.60
C VAL A 263 4.48 -23.68 -0.39
N ILE A 264 3.48 -24.54 -0.24
CA ILE A 264 2.52 -24.44 0.88
C ILE A 264 3.25 -24.64 2.21
N ILE A 265 4.12 -25.65 2.30
CA ILE A 265 4.90 -25.95 3.50
C ILE A 265 5.91 -24.82 3.78
N GLY A 266 6.66 -24.39 2.78
CA GLY A 266 7.62 -23.29 2.87
C GLY A 266 6.97 -22.02 3.39
N LEU A 267 5.84 -21.62 2.79
CA LEU A 267 5.12 -20.41 3.18
C LEU A 267 4.50 -20.51 4.58
N ILE A 268 3.68 -21.54 4.84
CA ILE A 268 2.87 -21.60 6.06
C ILE A 268 3.71 -21.99 7.28
N ILE A 269 4.59 -22.97 7.13
CA ILE A 269 5.33 -23.54 8.26
C ILE A 269 6.60 -22.74 8.55
N PHE A 270 7.30 -22.26 7.52
CA PHE A 270 8.60 -21.62 7.69
C PHE A 270 8.53 -20.09 7.53
N ALA A 271 8.10 -19.59 6.37
CA ALA A 271 8.17 -18.17 6.07
C ALA A 271 7.23 -17.33 6.94
N LEU A 272 5.95 -17.72 7.08
CA LEU A 272 4.94 -16.93 7.79
C LEU A 272 5.30 -16.69 9.27
N PRO A 273 5.71 -17.69 10.07
CA PRO A 273 6.15 -17.44 11.45
C PRO A 273 7.37 -16.52 11.53
N ILE A 274 8.32 -16.64 10.60
CA ILE A 274 9.50 -15.77 10.53
C ILE A 274 9.09 -14.33 10.16
N ILE A 275 8.22 -14.16 9.15
CA ILE A 275 7.67 -12.86 8.75
C ILE A 275 6.99 -12.20 9.95
N LEU A 276 6.10 -12.89 10.65
CA LEU A 276 5.39 -12.32 11.80
C LEU A 276 6.36 -11.96 12.94
N SER A 277 7.36 -12.80 13.20
CA SER A 277 8.35 -12.57 14.27
C SER A 277 9.26 -11.38 13.96
N VAL A 278 9.82 -11.33 12.74
CA VAL A 278 10.66 -10.22 12.29
C VAL A 278 9.85 -8.93 12.21
N SER A 279 8.62 -8.98 11.70
CA SER A 279 7.73 -7.80 11.64
C SER A 279 7.36 -7.27 13.02
N TYR A 280 7.18 -8.15 14.00
CA TYR A 280 6.94 -7.74 15.38
C TYR A 280 8.18 -7.12 16.03
N ALA A 281 9.36 -7.69 15.80
CA ALA A 281 10.62 -7.09 16.25
C ALA A 281 10.81 -5.71 15.59
N PHE A 282 10.56 -5.61 14.30
CA PHE A 282 10.61 -4.37 13.54
C PHE A 282 9.63 -3.32 14.10
N TYR A 283 8.40 -3.72 14.42
CA TYR A 283 7.44 -2.84 15.08
C TYR A 283 7.98 -2.27 16.40
N LEU A 284 8.56 -3.12 17.27
CA LEU A 284 9.05 -2.69 18.58
C LEU A 284 10.32 -1.83 18.50
N PHE A 285 11.28 -2.21 17.67
CA PHE A 285 12.62 -1.60 17.64
C PHE A 285 12.78 -0.51 16.59
N VAL A 286 11.87 -0.43 15.62
CA VAL A 286 11.97 0.49 14.48
C VAL A 286 10.75 1.40 14.42
N ASP A 287 9.55 0.84 14.27
CA ASP A 287 8.35 1.66 14.05
C ASP A 287 7.99 2.51 15.27
N VAL A 288 7.92 1.92 16.46
CA VAL A 288 7.57 2.64 17.69
C VAL A 288 8.56 3.79 17.97
N PRO A 289 9.90 3.57 17.95
CA PRO A 289 10.85 4.66 18.09
C PRO A 289 10.75 5.72 16.98
N ALA A 290 10.51 5.32 15.72
CA ALA A 290 10.35 6.27 14.62
C ALA A 290 9.12 7.17 14.80
N VAL A 291 8.02 6.65 15.36
CA VAL A 291 6.85 7.44 15.75
C VAL A 291 7.20 8.41 16.87
N GLN A 292 7.87 7.94 17.93
CA GLN A 292 8.28 8.80 19.05
C GLN A 292 9.19 9.96 18.61
N ILE A 293 10.15 9.69 17.72
CA ILE A 293 11.01 10.72 17.13
C ILE A 293 10.18 11.70 16.28
N ALA A 294 9.23 11.19 15.49
CA ALA A 294 8.36 12.04 14.67
C ALA A 294 7.46 12.95 15.52
N ASP A 295 6.96 12.46 16.65
CA ASP A 295 6.13 13.22 17.58
C ASP A 295 6.98 14.26 18.31
N TRP A 296 8.19 13.90 18.76
CA TRP A 296 9.13 14.82 19.38
C TRP A 296 9.49 15.99 18.45
N LEU A 297 9.81 15.70 17.18
CA LEU A 297 10.09 16.73 16.16
C LEU A 297 8.89 17.61 15.83
N TYR A 298 7.66 17.17 16.12
CA TYR A 298 6.46 17.98 15.90
C TYR A 298 6.23 19.00 17.01
N PHE A 299 6.72 18.72 18.23
CA PHE A 299 6.55 19.61 19.39
C PHE A 299 7.69 20.61 19.58
N MET A 300 8.83 20.43 18.88
CA MET A 300 9.91 21.42 18.80
C MET A 300 9.59 22.52 17.79
#